data_AF-A0A920HJQ8-F1
#
_entry.id   AF-A0A920HJQ8-F1
#
_cell.length_a   1.000
_cell.length_b   1.000
_cell.length_c   1.000
_cell.angle_alpha   90.00
_cell.angle_beta   90.00
_cell.angle_gamma   90.00
#
_symmetry.space_group_name_H-M   'P 1'
#
loop_
_entity.id
_entity.type
_entity.pdbx_description
1 polymer ?
#
loop_
_entity_poly.entity_id
_entity_poly.type
_entity_poly.pdbx_seq_one_letter_code
_entity_poly.pdbx_strand_id
1 'polypeptide(L)' 'MGKLLNTIKSVQKIHNEDLDIEGILLTMFDSRLRLSNQVVEEVRKHFGNIVFDTIIQEILN' A
#
# COMPACT_ATOMS: atom_id res chain seq x y z
N MET A 1 -8.34 -3.25 -4.02
CA MET A 1 -7.09 -4.02 -4.20
C MET A 1 -7.16 -5.20 -5.15
N GLY A 2 -8.25 -5.99 -5.21
CA GLY A 2 -8.32 -7.15 -6.12
C GLY A 2 -7.98 -6.86 -7.59
N LYS A 3 -8.44 -5.72 -8.14
CA LYS A 3 -8.11 -5.31 -9.52
C LYS A 3 -6.60 -5.06 -9.71
N LEU A 4 -5.95 -4.36 -8.79
CA LEU A 4 -4.50 -4.07 -8.87
C LEU A 4 -3.68 -5.36 -8.84
N LEU A 5 -3.98 -6.27 -7.91
CA LEU A 5 -3.30 -7.56 -7.80
C LEU A 5 -3.49 -8.40 -9.08
N ASN A 6 -4.69 -8.37 -9.67
CA ASN A 6 -4.94 -9.05 -10.94
C ASN A 6 -4.13 -8.45 -12.10
N THR A 7 -3.97 -7.13 -12.14
CA THR A 7 -3.12 -6.46 -13.12
C THR A 7 -1.66 -6.89 -12.96
N ILE A 8 -1.13 -6.86 -11.73
CA ILE A 8 0.25 -7.29 -11.45
C ILE A 8 0.45 -8.74 -11.88
N LYS A 9 -0.46 -9.65 -11.54
CA LYS A 9 -0.41 -11.06 -11.99
C LYS A 9 -0.43 -11.22 -13.51
N SER A 10 -1.18 -10.37 -14.20
CA SER A 10 -1.25 -10.39 -15.67
C SER A 10 0.08 -9.95 -16.29
N VAL A 11 0.72 -8.92 -15.72
CA VAL A 11 2.04 -8.45 -16.15
C VAL A 11 3.12 -9.50 -15.84
N GLN A 12 3.11 -10.09 -14.64
CA GLN A 12 4.01 -11.17 -14.25
C GLN A 12 3.97 -12.31 -15.28
N LYS A 13 2.77 -12.76 -15.64
CA LYS A 13 2.57 -13.90 -16.55
C LYS A 13 3.01 -13.64 -18.00
N ILE A 14 2.88 -12.41 -18.50
CA ILE A 14 3.05 -12.11 -19.93
C ILE A 14 4.39 -11.44 -20.23
N HIS A 15 4.87 -10.58 -19.32
CA HIS A 15 5.95 -9.65 -19.62
C HIS A 15 7.17 -9.77 -18.71
N ASN A 16 6.99 -10.10 -17.43
CA ASN A 16 8.09 -10.10 -16.48
C ASN A 16 7.81 -11.04 -15.30
N GLU A 17 8.17 -12.32 -15.44
CA GLU A 17 7.95 -13.35 -14.41
C GLU A 17 8.65 -13.01 -13.07
N ASP A 18 9.73 -12.22 -13.12
CA ASP A 18 10.51 -11.82 -11.94
C ASP A 18 9.97 -10.56 -11.24
N LEU A 19 8.90 -9.95 -11.76
CA LEU A 19 8.28 -8.78 -11.11
C LEU A 19 7.71 -9.18 -9.74
N ASP A 20 8.17 -8.54 -8.67
CA ASP A 20 7.67 -8.78 -7.31
C ASP A 20 7.12 -7.49 -6.67
N ILE A 21 6.28 -7.66 -5.65
CA ILE A 21 5.77 -6.56 -4.82
C ILE A 21 6.63 -6.50 -3.57
N GLU A 22 7.56 -5.56 -3.55
CA GLU A 22 8.40 -5.30 -2.38
C GLU A 22 7.56 -4.92 -1.14
N GLY A 23 6.56 -4.05 -1.31
CA GLY A 23 5.69 -3.66 -0.22
C GLY A 23 4.73 -2.51 -0.51
N ILE A 24 4.02 -2.09 0.53
CA ILE A 24 3.02 -1.01 0.53
C ILE A 24 3.58 0.15 1.36
N LEU A 25 3.88 1.27 0.70
CA LEU A 25 4.25 2.52 1.35
C LEU A 25 3.01 3.39 1.49
N LEU A 26 2.65 3.71 2.73
CA LEU A 26 1.54 4.61 3.02
C LEU A 26 2.02 6.06 2.89
N THR A 27 1.26 6.87 2.14
CA THR A 27 1.55 8.29 1.90
C THR A 27 0.34 9.16 2.17
N MET A 28 0.56 10.48 2.26
CA MET A 28 -0.50 11.46 2.58
C MET A 28 -1.20 11.14 3.90
N PHE A 29 -0.44 10.62 4.87
CA PHE A 29 -0.98 10.35 6.19
C PHE A 29 -1.18 11.64 6.96
N ASP A 30 -2.36 11.78 7.56
CA ASP A 30 -2.69 12.87 8.48
C ASP A 30 -3.38 12.28 9.72
N SER A 31 -2.64 12.22 10.83
CA SER A 31 -3.12 11.63 12.09
C SER A 31 -4.34 12.36 12.68
N ARG A 32 -4.62 13.60 12.24
CA ARG A 32 -5.78 14.37 12.70
C ARG A 32 -7.07 13.91 12.02
N LEU A 33 -6.97 13.28 10.85
CA LEU A 33 -8.12 12.81 10.09
C LEU A 33 -8.48 11.38 10.49
N ARG A 34 -9.69 11.20 11.05
CA ARG A 34 -10.21 9.87 11.44
C ARG A 34 -10.14 8.85 10.30
N LEU A 35 -10.47 9.27 9.07
CA LEU A 35 -10.40 8.38 7.90
C LEU A 35 -8.97 7.92 7.60
N SER A 36 -7.97 8.81 7.76
CA SER A 36 -6.56 8.45 7.54
C SER A 36 -6.14 7.34 8.52
N ASN A 37 -6.48 7.50 9.80
CA ASN A 37 -6.21 6.49 10.82
C ASN A 37 -6.90 5.14 10.51
N GLN A 38 -8.18 5.17 10.10
CA GLN A 38 -8.91 3.96 9.73
C GLN A 38 -8.28 3.24 8.53
N VAL A 39 -7.82 3.99 7.52
CA VAL A 39 -7.14 3.42 6.36
C VAL A 39 -5.82 2.77 6.76
N VAL A 40 -5.01 3.40 7.62
CA VAL A 40 -3.75 2.81 8.13
C VAL A 40 -4.03 1.50 8.87
N GLU A 41 -5.02 1.50 9.78
CA GLU A 41 -5.40 0.31 10.53
C GLU A 41 -5.85 -0.83 9.62
N GLU A 42 -6.73 -0.56 8.65
CA GLU A 42 -7.18 -1.59 7.72
C GLU A 42 -6.05 -2.11 6.85
N VAL A 43 -5.17 -1.24 6.32
CA VAL A 43 -4.05 -1.68 5.49
C VAL A 43 -3.07 -2.55 6.30
N ARG A 44 -2.70 -2.13 7.51
CA ARG A 44 -1.83 -2.94 8.37
C ARG A 44 -2.48 -4.26 8.78
N LYS A 45 -3.79 -4.27 9.06
CA LYS A 45 -4.53 -5.50 9.39
C LYS A 45 -4.56 -6.50 8.23
N HIS A 46 -4.70 -6.03 6.98
CA HIS A 46 -4.84 -6.91 5.82
C HIS A 46 -3.51 -7.31 5.18
N PHE A 47 -2.50 -6.44 5.23
CA PHE A 47 -1.24 -6.62 4.50
C PHE A 47 0.00 -6.70 5.40
N GLY A 48 -0.15 -6.41 6.70
CA GLY A 48 0.82 -6.72 7.77
C GLY A 48 2.29 -6.59 7.39
N ASN A 49 2.90 -7.72 7.08
CA ASN A 49 4.33 -7.89 6.83
C ASN A 49 4.86 -7.21 5.56
N ILE A 50 4.01 -6.85 4.60
CA ILE A 50 4.44 -6.14 3.39
C ILE A 50 4.20 -4.62 3.49
N VAL A 51 3.66 -4.13 4.59
CA VAL A 51 3.50 -2.68 4.81
C VAL A 51 4.77 -2.14 5.44
N PHE A 52 5.36 -1.11 4.85
CA PHE A 52 6.51 -0.46 5.45
C PHE A 52 6.15 0.19 6.80
N ASP A 53 7.10 0.16 7.74
CA ASP A 53 6.97 0.90 8.99
C ASP A 53 6.95 2.41 8.77
N THR A 54 7.74 2.87 7.79
CA THR A 54 7.76 4.26 7.33
C THR A 54 6.42 4.67 6.73
N ILE A 55 5.92 5.84 7.13
CA ILE A 55 4.74 6.49 6.57
C ILE A 55 5.08 7.92 6.16
N ILE A 56 4.69 8.32 4.95
CA ILE A 56 4.91 9.69 4.46
C ILE A 56 3.72 10.55 4.89
N GLN A 57 3.99 11.53 5.76
CA GLN A 57 2.99 12.46 6.26
C GLN A 57 2.74 13.59 5.26
N GLU A 58 1.50 14.07 5.19
CA GLU A 58 1.20 15.29 4.47
C GLU A 58 1.66 16.50 5.29
N ILE A 59 2.63 17.26 4.77
CA ILE A 59 3.06 18.52 5.38
C ILE A 59 2.12 19.60 4.87
N LEU A 60 1.19 20.06 5.71
CA LEU A 60 0.44 21.29 5.43
C LEU A 60 1.32 22.48 5.81
N ASN A 61 1.62 23.34 4.83
CA ASN A 61 2.24 24.65 5.04
C ASN A 61 1.22 25.69 5.51
#